data_AF-A0AAW4I1T1-F1
#
_entry.id   AF-A0AAW4I1T1-F1
#
_cell.length_a   1.000
_cell.length_b   1.000
_cell.length_c   1.000
_cell.angle_alpha   90.00
_cell.angle_beta   90.00
_cell.angle_gamma   90.00
#
_symmetry.space_group_name_H-M   'P 1'
#
loop_
_entity.id
_entity.type
_entity.pdbx_description
1 polymer ?
#
loop_
_entity_poly.entity_id
_entity_poly.type
_entity_poly.pdbx_seq_one_letter_code
_entity_poly.pdbx_strand_id
1 'polypeptide(L)'
;MAAPQHVPFLTVEDEDDWVVSFALGPQGAHRLTLVRTPRLEFMLRPEQRGVSVGAEAGQRPALLVAVQWGPKSVDVVSTAKRYSLDISKVDNATRTAALRVLGKMNFDQRFQLAGN
;
A
#
# COMPACT_ATOMS: atom_id res chain seq x y z
N MET A 1 -6.98 -6.30 -19.92
CA MET A 1 -6.51 -5.69 -18.65
C MET A 1 -7.71 -5.57 -17.74
N ALA A 2 -7.60 -5.94 -16.46
CA ALA A 2 -8.71 -5.77 -15.51
C ALA A 2 -8.99 -4.27 -15.30
N ALA A 3 -10.26 -3.89 -15.14
CA ALA A 3 -10.63 -2.51 -14.86
C ALA A 3 -10.06 -2.04 -13.51
N PRO A 4 -9.59 -0.79 -13.38
CA PRO A 4 -9.14 -0.25 -12.11
C PRO A 4 -10.26 -0.31 -11.06
N GLN A 5 -9.90 -0.69 -9.83
CA GLN A 5 -10.82 -0.75 -8.70
C GLN A 5 -11.01 0.64 -8.12
N HIS A 6 -12.26 1.05 -7.93
CA HIS A 6 -12.58 2.38 -7.42
C HIS A 6 -12.17 2.55 -5.95
N VAL A 7 -11.49 3.65 -5.64
CA VAL A 7 -11.06 4.04 -4.29
C VAL A 7 -11.77 5.34 -3.88
N PRO A 8 -12.83 5.28 -3.05
CA PRO A 8 -13.53 6.48 -2.61
C PRO A 8 -12.71 7.30 -1.60
N PHE A 9 -11.89 6.64 -0.79
CA PHE A 9 -11.02 7.27 0.21
C PHE A 9 -9.84 6.35 0.57
N LEU A 10 -8.84 6.91 1.23
CA LEU A 10 -7.72 6.15 1.78
C LEU A 10 -7.42 6.59 3.22
N THR A 11 -6.85 5.68 3.99
CA THR A 11 -6.45 5.90 5.39
C THR A 11 -4.94 5.79 5.48
N VAL A 12 -4.31 6.70 6.23
CA VAL A 12 -2.87 6.75 6.43
C VAL A 12 -2.59 6.82 7.92
N GLU A 13 -1.75 5.93 8.42
CA GLU A 13 -1.24 5.95 9.79
C GLU A 13 0.29 6.04 9.73
N ASP A 14 0.86 6.98 10.48
CA ASP A 14 2.29 7.32 10.45
C ASP A 14 2.93 7.35 11.85
N GLU A 15 2.49 6.47 12.74
CA GLU A 15 3.01 6.38 14.11
C GLU A 15 3.96 5.18 14.26
N ASP A 16 3.54 4.19 15.04
CA ASP A 16 4.34 3.00 15.37
C ASP A 16 4.33 1.97 14.24
N ASP A 17 3.15 1.75 13.68
CA ASP A 17 2.93 1.02 12.45
C ASP A 17 2.69 2.01 11.32
N TRP A 18 3.32 1.76 10.18
CA TRP A 18 3.03 2.50 8.98
C TRP A 18 1.96 1.77 8.21
N VAL A 19 0.85 2.47 7.95
CA VAL A 19 -0.31 1.90 7.26
C VAL A 19 -0.75 2.83 6.14
N VAL A 20 -0.95 2.26 4.95
CA VAL A 20 -1.68 2.90 3.86
C VAL A 20 -2.78 1.95 3.43
N SER A 21 -4.04 2.31 3.70
CA SER A 21 -5.21 1.47 3.41
C SER A 21 -6.09 2.12 2.35
N PHE A 22 -6.27 1.44 1.23
CA PHE A 22 -7.20 1.85 0.17
C PHE A 22 -8.55 1.20 0.42
N ALA A 23 -9.59 2.01 0.61
CA ALA A 23 -10.97 1.51 0.59
C ALA A 23 -11.34 1.14 -0.86
N LEU A 24 -11.95 -0.03 -1.07
CA LEU A 24 -12.28 -0.54 -2.40
C LEU A 24 -13.79 -0.63 -2.59
N GLY A 25 -14.25 -0.24 -3.77
CA GLY A 25 -15.66 -0.27 -4.16
C GLY A 25 -16.46 0.93 -3.62
N PRO A 26 -17.75 1.04 -3.96
CA PRO A 26 -18.56 2.25 -3.73
C PRO A 26 -18.69 2.66 -2.26
N GLN A 27 -18.59 1.71 -1.34
CA GLN A 27 -18.74 1.91 0.11
C GLN A 27 -17.49 1.54 0.92
N GLY A 28 -16.38 1.18 0.26
CA GLY A 28 -15.17 0.75 0.97
C GLY A 28 -15.31 -0.58 1.73
N ALA A 29 -16.21 -1.46 1.28
CA ALA A 29 -16.50 -2.74 1.94
C ALA A 29 -15.29 -3.69 1.97
N HIS A 30 -14.39 -3.56 1.00
CA HIS A 30 -13.10 -4.24 0.99
C HIS A 30 -11.98 -3.23 1.13
N ARG A 31 -10.83 -3.68 1.63
CA ARG A 31 -9.64 -2.81 1.76
C ARG A 31 -8.41 -3.50 1.21
N LEU A 32 -7.58 -2.73 0.54
CA LEU A 32 -6.19 -3.12 0.27
C LEU A 32 -5.30 -2.35 1.24
N THR A 33 -4.75 -3.05 2.22
CA THR A 33 -3.90 -2.43 3.24
C THR A 33 -2.43 -2.77 3.00
N LEU A 34 -1.60 -1.74 2.96
CA LEU A 34 -0.15 -1.82 2.98
C LEU A 34 0.31 -1.55 4.41
N VAL A 35 1.02 -2.49 5.02
CA VAL A 35 1.48 -2.37 6.41
C VAL A 35 2.96 -2.67 6.50
N ARG A 36 3.68 -1.88 7.29
CA ARG A 36 5.03 -2.21 7.74
C ARG A 36 5.15 -1.87 9.22
N THR A 37 5.72 -2.78 10.00
CA THR A 37 5.95 -2.63 11.44
C THR A 37 7.45 -2.70 11.73
N PRO A 38 8.21 -1.61 11.50
CA PRO A 38 9.68 -1.62 11.57
C PRO A 38 10.20 -2.13 12.93
N ARG A 39 9.51 -1.78 14.01
CA ARG A 39 9.90 -2.15 15.39
C ARG A 39 9.87 -3.65 15.65
N LEU A 40 9.09 -4.44 14.89
CA LEU A 40 9.01 -5.89 15.06
C LEU A 40 9.76 -6.66 13.96
N GLU A 41 10.34 -5.97 12.97
CA GLU A 41 11.02 -6.64 11.83
C GLU A 41 12.25 -7.45 12.25
N PHE A 42 12.85 -7.17 13.41
CA PHE A 42 13.95 -7.97 13.95
C PHE A 42 13.53 -9.41 14.27
N MET A 43 12.24 -9.66 14.53
CA MET A 43 11.69 -10.99 14.76
C MET A 43 11.42 -11.76 13.46
N LEU A 44 11.43 -11.06 12.31
CA LEU A 44 11.17 -11.64 11.00
C LEU A 44 12.45 -12.11 10.32
N ARG A 45 12.35 -13.22 9.58
CA ARG A 45 13.42 -13.62 8.66
C ARG A 45 13.60 -12.59 7.55
N PRO A 46 14.81 -12.43 6.98
CA PRO A 46 15.08 -11.44 5.93
C PRO A 46 14.08 -11.46 4.77
N GLU A 47 13.60 -12.63 4.37
CA GLU A 47 12.65 -12.84 3.27
C GLU A 47 11.20 -12.47 3.62
N GLN A 48 10.91 -12.24 4.91
CA GLN A 48 9.58 -11.87 5.42
C GLN A 48 9.47 -10.38 5.72
N ARG A 49 10.59 -9.63 5.71
CA ARG A 49 10.64 -8.19 5.99
C ARG A 49 10.21 -7.36 4.78
N GLY A 50 9.75 -6.14 5.03
CA GLY A 50 9.22 -5.23 4.02
C GLY A 50 7.73 -4.96 4.21
N VAL A 51 7.11 -4.35 3.21
CA VAL A 51 5.69 -3.96 3.28
C VAL A 51 4.81 -5.15 2.93
N SER A 52 3.90 -5.51 3.83
CA SER A 52 2.89 -6.54 3.60
C SER A 52 1.67 -5.95 2.89
N VAL A 53 1.10 -6.70 1.95
CA VAL A 53 -0.04 -6.29 1.12
C VAL A 53 -1.26 -7.18 1.43
N GLY A 54 -2.34 -6.56 1.88
CA GLY A 54 -3.63 -7.23 2.14
C GLY A 54 -3.60 -8.20 3.33
N ALA A 55 -2.87 -7.86 4.40
CA ALA A 55 -2.67 -8.74 5.55
C ALA A 55 -4.01 -9.16 6.20
N GLU A 56 -4.48 -10.37 5.86
CA GLU A 56 -5.49 -11.11 6.61
C GLU A 56 -4.79 -12.15 7.52
N ALA A 57 -5.31 -12.34 8.73
CA ALA A 57 -4.73 -13.27 9.69
C ALA A 57 -4.72 -14.70 9.13
N GLY A 58 -3.55 -15.37 9.18
CA GLY A 58 -3.40 -16.79 8.81
C GLY A 58 -2.92 -17.06 7.37
N GLN A 59 -2.79 -16.05 6.52
CA GLN A 59 -2.17 -16.21 5.19
C GLN A 59 -0.70 -15.77 5.18
N ARG A 60 0.10 -16.38 4.30
CA ARG A 60 1.46 -15.90 4.04
C ARG A 60 1.35 -14.52 3.37
N PRO A 61 1.83 -13.44 4.00
CA PRO A 61 1.62 -12.10 3.47
C PRO A 61 2.34 -11.95 2.13
N ALA A 62 1.62 -11.42 1.13
CA ALA A 62 2.25 -10.98 -0.10
C ALA A 62 3.08 -9.72 0.21
N LEU A 63 4.31 -9.66 -0.32
CA LEU A 63 5.19 -8.51 -0.11
C LEU A 63 5.03 -7.52 -1.25
N LEU A 64 5.14 -6.24 -0.94
CA LEU A 64 5.12 -5.17 -1.91
C LEU A 64 6.40 -5.20 -2.75
N VAL A 65 6.24 -5.09 -4.06
CA VAL A 65 7.33 -5.09 -5.05
C VAL A 65 7.45 -3.72 -5.71
N ALA A 66 6.31 -3.10 -6.05
CA ALA A 66 6.31 -1.76 -6.63
C ALA A 66 5.01 -1.00 -6.35
N VAL A 67 5.11 0.32 -6.28
CA VAL A 67 3.99 1.25 -6.33
C VAL A 67 4.26 2.28 -7.43
N GLN A 68 3.37 2.34 -8.41
CA GLN A 68 3.39 3.36 -9.46
C GLN A 68 2.23 4.32 -9.23
N TRP A 69 2.55 5.52 -8.75
CA TRP A 69 1.58 6.54 -8.43
C TRP A 69 1.41 7.51 -9.60
N GLY A 70 0.21 7.54 -10.17
CA GLY A 70 -0.18 8.47 -11.23
C GLY A 70 -1.17 9.54 -10.74
N PRO A 71 -1.59 10.46 -11.62
CA PRO A 71 -2.46 11.58 -11.25
C PRO A 71 -3.86 11.18 -10.79
N LYS A 72 -4.38 10.04 -11.29
CA LYS A 72 -5.72 9.53 -11.00
C LYS A 72 -5.74 8.04 -10.68
N SER A 73 -4.61 7.36 -10.80
CA SER A 73 -4.53 5.92 -10.58
C SER A 73 -3.26 5.54 -9.85
N VAL A 74 -3.31 4.42 -9.13
CA VAL A 74 -2.15 3.82 -8.47
C VAL A 74 -2.11 2.35 -8.85
N ASP A 75 -0.96 1.88 -9.30
CA ASP A 75 -0.70 0.45 -9.43
C ASP A 75 0.12 -0.04 -8.24
N VAL A 76 -0.41 -1.03 -7.54
CA VAL A 76 0.25 -1.71 -6.42
C VAL A 76 0.60 -3.11 -6.90
N VAL A 77 1.88 -3.42 -6.95
CA VAL A 77 2.39 -4.74 -7.36
C VAL A 77 2.91 -5.46 -6.13
N SER A 78 2.33 -6.61 -5.80
CA SER A 78 2.85 -7.51 -4.78
C SER A 78 3.46 -8.76 -5.40
N THR A 79 4.13 -9.57 -4.58
CA THR A 79 4.62 -10.90 -4.99
C THR A 79 3.51 -11.87 -5.42
N ALA A 80 2.25 -11.59 -5.06
CA ALA A 80 1.10 -12.42 -5.42
C ALA A 80 0.35 -11.91 -6.65
N LYS A 81 0.08 -10.59 -6.73
CA LYS A 81 -0.70 -10.00 -7.84
C LYS A 81 -0.51 -8.49 -7.97
N ARG A 82 -0.99 -7.94 -9.08
CA ARG A 82 -1.11 -6.50 -9.33
C ARG A 82 -2.53 -6.01 -9.06
N TYR A 83 -2.63 -4.88 -8.38
CA TYR A 83 -3.86 -4.12 -8.18
C TYR A 83 -3.73 -2.82 -8.96
N SER A 84 -4.77 -2.48 -9.72
CA SER A 84 -4.89 -1.17 -10.36
C SER A 84 -6.04 -0.43 -9.67
N LEU A 85 -5.75 0.75 -9.15
CA LEU A 85 -6.66 1.51 -8.29
C LEU A 85 -6.97 2.85 -8.94
N ASP A 86 -8.25 3.22 -9.00
CA ASP A 86 -8.69 4.57 -9.37
C ASP A 86 -8.84 5.42 -8.11
N ILE A 87 -7.93 6.37 -7.94
CA ILE A 87 -7.88 7.31 -6.81
C ILE A 87 -8.39 8.70 -7.19
N SER A 88 -9.09 8.84 -8.32
CA SER A 88 -9.57 10.14 -8.82
C SER A 88 -10.43 10.92 -7.82
N LYS A 89 -11.08 10.23 -6.87
CA LYS A 89 -11.91 10.82 -5.81
C LYS A 89 -11.16 11.19 -4.53
N VAL A 90 -9.95 10.69 -4.37
CA VAL A 90 -9.11 11.00 -3.19
C VAL A 90 -8.56 12.42 -3.33
N ASP A 91 -8.60 13.21 -2.28
CA ASP A 91 -8.03 14.57 -2.28
C ASP A 91 -6.49 14.58 -2.27
N ASN A 92 -5.89 15.70 -2.65
CA ASN A 92 -4.45 15.80 -2.81
C ASN A 92 -3.66 15.74 -1.48
N ALA A 93 -4.23 16.23 -0.38
CA ALA A 93 -3.56 16.23 0.92
C ALA A 93 -3.39 14.79 1.40
N THR A 94 -4.45 14.00 1.27
CA THR A 94 -4.48 12.58 1.58
C THR A 94 -3.52 11.76 0.69
N ARG A 95 -3.45 12.05 -0.62
CA ARG A 95 -2.46 11.43 -1.52
C ARG A 95 -1.02 11.76 -1.12
N THR A 96 -0.76 13.01 -0.75
CA THR A 96 0.57 13.47 -0.32
C THR A 96 1.00 12.78 0.98
N ALA A 97 0.07 12.61 1.93
CA ALA A 97 0.32 11.86 3.15
C ALA A 97 0.67 10.39 2.87
N ALA A 98 -0.09 9.74 1.98
CA ALA A 98 0.19 8.36 1.58
C ALA A 98 1.56 8.21 0.90
N LEU A 99 1.93 9.10 -0.02
CA LEU A 99 3.25 9.10 -0.66
C LEU A 99 4.39 9.30 0.35
N ARG A 100 4.19 10.18 1.34
CA ARG A 100 5.16 10.37 2.43
C ARG A 100 5.36 9.09 3.23
N VAL A 101 4.29 8.44 3.65
CA VAL A 101 4.37 7.18 4.41
C VAL A 101 4.94 6.05 3.57
N LEU A 102 4.61 5.94 2.28
CA LEU A 102 5.25 4.99 1.37
C LEU A 102 6.76 5.25 1.24
N GLY A 103 7.18 6.51 1.22
CA GLY A 103 8.60 6.88 1.27
C GLY A 103 9.27 6.37 2.55
N LYS A 104 8.64 6.58 3.72
CA LYS A 104 9.13 6.05 5.01
C LYS A 104 9.19 4.53 5.01
N MET A 105 8.15 3.88 4.51
CA MET A 105 8.08 2.43 4.35
C MET A 105 9.20 1.87 3.46
N ASN A 106 9.83 2.67 2.60
CA ASN A 106 10.88 2.23 1.68
C ASN A 106 12.30 2.61 2.13
N PHE A 107 12.53 2.80 3.44
CA PHE A 107 13.85 3.22 3.96
C PHE A 107 15.01 2.29 3.58
N ASP A 108 14.74 1.02 3.28
CA ASP A 108 15.71 -0.01 2.88
C ASP A 108 15.57 -0.45 1.41
N GLN A 109 14.82 0.31 0.60
CA GLN A 109 14.69 0.12 -0.85
C GLN A 109 14.16 -1.26 -1.28
N ARG A 110 13.33 -1.91 -0.44
CA ARG A 110 12.76 -3.23 -0.73
C ARG A 110 11.70 -3.25 -1.83
N PHE A 111 11.17 -2.08 -2.22
CA PHE A 111 10.23 -1.97 -3.33
C PHE A 111 10.51 -0.73 -4.17
N GLN A 112 10.00 -0.70 -5.39
CA GLN A 112 10.11 0.45 -6.27
C GLN A 112 8.97 1.44 -5.97
N LEU A 113 9.30 2.69 -5.65
CA LEU A 113 8.33 3.76 -5.50
C LEU A 113 8.55 4.77 -6.63
N ALA A 114 7.56 4.89 -7.52
CA ALA A 114 7.53 5.92 -8.55
C ALA A 114 6.31 6.80 -8.33
N GLY A 115 6.52 8.12 -8.28
CA GLY A 115 5.46 9.12 -8.23
C GLY A 115 5.90 10.35 -9.01
N ASN A 116 5.02 10.87 -9.85
CA ASN A 116 5.19 12.14 -10.56
C ASN A 116 4.57 13.27 -9.75
#